data_AF-A0A7Y0AI21-F1
#
_entry.id   AF-A0A7Y0AI21-F1
#
_cell.length_a   1.000
_cell.length_b   1.000
_cell.length_c   1.000
_cell.angle_alpha   90.00
_cell.angle_beta   90.00
_cell.angle_gamma   90.00
#
_symmetry.space_group_name_H-M   'P 1'
#
loop_
_entity.id
_entity.type
_entity.pdbx_description
1 polymer ?
#
loop_
_entity_poly.entity_id
_entity_poly.type
_entity_poly.pdbx_seq_one_letter_code
_entity_poly.pdbx_strand_id
1 'polypeptide(L)'
;MATLPRLRQLRRDKTLFALALNTVRLHLEEEARTSQQPHLREAPDADLLFIQQSIDQWVSLAASYMVRKFHCPLASALSLIGELQTELKRGIPVEELWQIPLEQVLNLPPKLLQRQPETTPAESQQAADAE
;
A
#
# COMPACT_ATOMS: atom_id res chain seq x y z
N MET A 1 -23.65 2.67 -14.05
CA MET A 1 -22.94 3.27 -12.88
C MET A 1 -22.30 2.15 -12.09
N ALA A 2 -20.97 2.10 -12.01
CA ALA A 2 -20.30 1.08 -11.20
C ALA A 2 -20.61 1.36 -9.71
N THR A 3 -21.26 0.40 -9.05
CA THR A 3 -21.59 0.50 -7.63
C THR A 3 -20.30 0.35 -6.82
N LEU A 4 -19.94 1.34 -6.00
CA LEU A 4 -18.76 1.26 -5.15
C LEU A 4 -18.90 0.10 -4.15
N PRO A 5 -17.83 -0.66 -3.89
CA PRO A 5 -17.87 -1.73 -2.91
C PRO A 5 -18.06 -1.14 -1.51
N ARG A 6 -18.89 -1.81 -0.69
CA ARG A 6 -19.13 -1.39 0.69
C ARG A 6 -17.93 -1.77 1.56
N LEU A 7 -17.64 -0.99 2.60
CA LEU A 7 -16.54 -1.24 3.53
C LEU A 7 -16.55 -2.67 4.12
N ARG A 8 -17.73 -3.17 4.51
CA ARG A 8 -17.92 -4.55 5.00
C ARG A 8 -17.52 -5.62 3.97
N GLN A 9 -17.65 -5.35 2.68
CA GLN A 9 -17.20 -6.26 1.62
C GLN A 9 -15.67 -6.26 1.53
N LEU A 10 -15.05 -5.08 1.63
CA LEU A 10 -13.59 -4.93 1.61
C LEU A 10 -12.94 -5.67 2.79
N ARG A 11 -13.49 -5.52 4.00
CA ARG A 11 -13.02 -6.23 5.19
C ARG A 11 -13.08 -7.77 5.06
N ARG A 12 -14.03 -8.29 4.28
CA ARG A 12 -14.18 -9.74 4.05
C ARG A 12 -13.28 -10.27 2.95
N ASP A 13 -12.70 -9.39 2.13
CA ASP A 13 -11.74 -9.77 1.12
C ASP A 13 -10.38 -10.01 1.77
N LYS A 14 -9.95 -11.27 1.82
CA LYS A 14 -8.70 -11.67 2.49
C LYS A 14 -7.47 -10.94 1.94
N THR A 15 -7.44 -10.66 0.64
CA THR A 15 -6.30 -9.99 0.00
C THR A 15 -6.27 -8.53 0.43
N LEU A 16 -7.39 -7.82 0.34
CA LEU A 16 -7.44 -6.42 0.77
C LEU A 16 -7.25 -6.25 2.26
N PHE A 17 -7.82 -7.14 3.05
CA PHE A 17 -7.62 -7.16 4.49
C PHE A 17 -6.13 -7.29 4.81
N ALA A 18 -5.42 -8.25 4.22
CA ALA A 18 -3.99 -8.43 4.44
C ALA A 18 -3.16 -7.22 3.96
N LEU A 19 -3.46 -6.70 2.77
CA LEU A 19 -2.78 -5.51 2.23
C LEU A 19 -2.96 -4.30 3.17
N ALA A 20 -4.19 -4.02 3.59
CA ALA A 20 -4.50 -2.90 4.48
C ALA A 20 -3.93 -3.11 5.89
N LEU A 21 -3.97 -4.33 6.42
CA LEU A 21 -3.40 -4.65 7.73
C LEU A 21 -1.90 -4.42 7.76
N ASN A 22 -1.20 -4.83 6.70
CA ASN A 22 0.23 -4.60 6.52
C ASN A 22 0.55 -3.10 6.44
N THR A 23 -0.23 -2.32 5.70
CA THR A 23 -0.08 -0.86 5.70
C THR A 23 -0.29 -0.25 7.08
N VAL A 24 -1.31 -0.69 7.84
CA VAL A 24 -1.52 -0.22 9.22
C VAL A 24 -0.30 -0.54 10.10
N ARG A 25 0.24 -1.75 9.98
CA ARG A 25 1.43 -2.17 10.73
C ARG A 25 2.65 -1.29 10.42
N LEU A 26 2.87 -0.91 9.16
CA LEU A 26 3.96 -0.01 8.80
C LEU A 26 3.76 1.41 9.32
N HIS A 27 2.52 1.93 9.30
CA HIS A 27 2.25 3.23 9.91
C HIS A 27 2.50 3.25 11.42
N LEU A 28 2.27 2.14 12.13
CA LEU A 28 2.64 2.04 13.53
C LEU A 28 4.16 2.09 13.73
N GLU A 29 4.93 1.51 12.81
CA GLU A 29 6.40 1.59 12.81
C GLU A 29 6.88 3.02 12.57
N GLU A 30 6.32 3.68 11.56
CA GLU A 30 6.58 5.09 11.24
C GLU A 30 6.27 6.00 12.44
N GLU A 31 5.10 5.83 13.06
CA GLU A 31 4.69 6.60 14.23
C GLU A 31 5.58 6.33 15.44
N ALA A 32 5.96 5.07 15.69
CA ALA A 32 6.87 4.72 16.77
C ALA A 32 8.25 5.37 16.58
N ARG A 33 8.84 5.29 15.38
CA ARG A 33 10.14 5.91 15.09
C ARG A 33 10.09 7.42 15.21
N THR A 34 9.08 8.07 14.64
CA THR A 34 8.95 9.53 14.70
C THR A 34 8.60 10.02 16.11
N SER A 35 7.99 9.20 16.95
CA SER A 35 7.75 9.53 18.37
C SER A 35 9.00 9.40 19.22
N GLN A 36 9.84 8.38 18.95
CA GLN A 36 11.13 8.20 19.62
C GLN A 36 12.18 9.22 19.16
N GLN A 37 12.13 9.60 17.88
CA GLN A 37 13.08 10.49 17.23
C GLN A 37 12.34 11.57 16.42
N PRO A 38 11.84 12.64 17.09
CA PRO A 38 11.01 13.67 16.45
C PRO A 38 11.68 14.39 15.28
N HIS A 39 13.02 14.51 15.30
CA HIS A 39 13.81 15.14 14.24
C HIS A 39 13.68 14.40 12.89
N LEU A 40 13.36 13.11 12.90
CA LEU A 40 13.14 12.33 11.67
C LEU A 40 11.91 12.81 10.86
N ARG A 41 11.01 13.61 11.45
CA ARG A 41 9.89 14.21 10.71
C ARG A 41 10.33 15.24 9.67
N GLU A 42 11.43 15.94 9.96
CA GLU A 42 11.97 16.98 9.08
C GLU A 42 13.09 16.43 8.18
N ALA A 43 13.91 15.55 8.74
CA ALA A 43 15.02 14.90 8.04
C ALA A 43 14.92 13.37 8.23
N PRO A 44 14.09 12.68 7.42
CA PRO A 44 13.94 11.24 7.54
C PRO A 44 15.24 10.53 7.16
N ASP A 45 15.60 9.52 7.95
CA ASP A 45 16.74 8.65 7.66
C ASP A 45 16.37 7.59 6.59
N ALA A 46 17.37 6.83 6.15
CA ALA A 46 17.17 5.84 5.09
C ALA A 46 16.13 4.77 5.47
N ASP A 47 16.07 4.39 6.75
CA ASP A 47 15.12 3.39 7.23
C ASP A 47 13.68 3.93 7.25
N LEU A 48 13.48 5.16 7.73
CA LEU A 48 12.16 5.79 7.75
C LEU A 48 11.65 6.01 6.32
N LEU A 49 12.53 6.45 5.41
CA LEU A 49 12.22 6.53 3.99
C LEU A 49 11.83 5.18 3.42
N PHE A 50 12.52 4.10 3.80
CA PHE A 50 12.20 2.75 3.35
C PHE A 50 10.81 2.29 3.85
N ILE A 51 10.47 2.59 5.10
CA ILE A 51 9.12 2.33 5.66
C ILE A 51 8.06 3.11 4.89
N GLN A 52 8.28 4.40 4.63
CA GLN A 52 7.35 5.27 3.88
C GLN A 52 7.14 4.78 2.45
N GLN A 53 8.22 4.43 1.74
CA GLN A 53 8.13 3.84 0.41
C GLN A 53 7.38 2.50 0.43
N SER A 54 7.59 1.68 1.46
CA SER A 54 6.87 0.42 1.62
C SER A 54 5.37 0.68 1.80
N ILE A 55 4.98 1.66 2.63
CA ILE A 55 3.57 2.07 2.79
C ILE A 55 2.96 2.41 1.43
N ASP A 56 3.62 3.25 0.64
CA ASP A 56 3.14 3.66 -0.69
C ASP A 56 2.97 2.46 -1.63
N GLN A 57 3.88 1.49 -1.59
CA GLN A 57 3.80 0.27 -2.39
C GLN A 57 2.60 -0.60 -2.00
N TRP A 58 2.35 -0.82 -0.70
CA TRP A 58 1.21 -1.59 -0.23
C TRP A 58 -0.12 -0.92 -0.56
N VAL A 59 -0.22 0.41 -0.38
CA VAL A 59 -1.41 1.19 -0.77
C VAL A 59 -1.65 1.10 -2.28
N SER A 60 -0.61 1.26 -3.08
CA SER A 60 -0.70 1.18 -4.55
C SER A 60 -1.16 -0.20 -5.02
N LEU A 61 -0.69 -1.28 -4.39
CA LEU A 61 -1.16 -2.63 -4.66
C LEU A 61 -2.62 -2.84 -4.28
N ALA A 62 -3.04 -2.37 -3.11
CA ALA A 62 -4.43 -2.43 -2.68
C ALA A 62 -5.34 -1.67 -3.65
N ALA A 63 -4.94 -0.48 -4.07
CA ALA A 63 -5.70 0.35 -5.00
C ALA A 63 -5.81 -0.33 -6.37
N SER A 64 -4.69 -0.86 -6.89
CA SER A 64 -4.65 -1.59 -8.15
C SER A 64 -5.48 -2.88 -8.12
N TYR A 65 -5.51 -3.58 -6.99
CA TYR A 65 -6.39 -4.72 -6.79
C TYR A 65 -7.86 -4.31 -6.78
N MET A 66 -8.20 -3.20 -6.11
CA MET A 66 -9.57 -2.70 -6.05
C MET A 66 -10.11 -2.27 -7.40
N VAL A 67 -9.32 -1.49 -8.16
CA VAL A 67 -9.68 -1.03 -9.50
C VAL A 67 -10.01 -2.24 -10.40
N ARG A 68 -9.20 -3.29 -10.35
CA ARG A 68 -9.40 -4.49 -11.17
C ARG A 68 -10.55 -5.37 -10.72
N LYS A 69 -10.70 -5.59 -9.41
CA LYS A 69 -11.71 -6.51 -8.88
C LYS A 69 -13.09 -5.88 -8.83
N PHE A 70 -13.19 -4.63 -8.40
CA PHE A 70 -14.45 -3.94 -8.15
C PHE A 70 -14.80 -2.92 -9.23
N HIS A 71 -13.95 -2.73 -10.24
CA HIS A 71 -14.18 -1.83 -11.37
C HIS A 71 -14.50 -0.39 -10.92
N CYS A 72 -13.86 0.06 -9.84
CA CYS A 72 -14.05 1.39 -9.28
C CYS A 72 -12.93 2.36 -9.71
N PRO A 73 -13.19 3.68 -9.74
CA PRO A 73 -12.14 4.67 -10.00
C PRO A 73 -11.02 4.61 -8.97
N LEU A 74 -9.79 4.95 -9.37
CA LEU A 74 -8.61 4.94 -8.49
C LEU A 74 -8.79 5.84 -7.26
N ALA A 75 -9.31 7.05 -7.43
CA ALA A 75 -9.57 7.97 -6.32
C ALA A 75 -10.53 7.36 -5.29
N SER A 76 -11.59 6.68 -5.74
CA SER A 76 -12.52 5.98 -4.86
C SER A 76 -11.86 4.78 -4.17
N ALA A 77 -10.97 4.05 -4.88
CA ALA A 77 -10.21 2.96 -4.28
C ALA A 77 -9.31 3.45 -3.14
N LEU A 78 -8.55 4.54 -3.35
CA LEU A 78 -7.70 5.14 -2.32
C LEU A 78 -8.50 5.62 -1.11
N SER A 79 -9.64 6.28 -1.33
CA SER A 79 -10.54 6.70 -0.24
C SER A 79 -11.01 5.51 0.60
N LEU A 80 -11.49 4.45 -0.07
CA LEU A 80 -12.00 3.25 0.59
C LEU A 80 -10.91 2.46 1.32
N ILE A 81 -9.67 2.49 0.81
CA ILE A 81 -8.52 1.90 1.50
C ILE A 81 -8.21 2.68 2.78
N GLY A 82 -8.23 4.01 2.74
CA GLY A 82 -8.05 4.85 3.93
C GLY A 82 -9.14 4.62 4.98
N GLU A 83 -10.39 4.48 4.55
CA GLU A 83 -11.51 4.10 5.44
C GLU A 83 -11.29 2.72 6.06
N LEU A 84 -10.87 1.72 5.27
CA LEU A 84 -10.59 0.38 5.76
C LEU A 84 -9.45 0.39 6.78
N GLN A 85 -8.35 1.07 6.49
CA GLN A 85 -7.23 1.21 7.44
C GLN A 85 -7.68 1.86 8.75
N THR A 86 -8.55 2.88 8.68
CA THR A 86 -9.12 3.53 9.85
C THR A 86 -10.01 2.57 10.66
N GLU A 87 -10.83 1.75 10.01
CA GLU A 87 -11.63 0.72 10.68
C GLU A 87 -10.72 -0.32 11.36
N LEU A 88 -9.67 -0.79 10.67
CA LEU A 88 -8.72 -1.77 11.21
C LEU A 88 -7.99 -1.23 12.44
N LYS A 89 -7.47 0.01 12.38
CA LYS A 89 -6.82 0.68 13.53
C LYS A 89 -7.74 0.80 14.75
N ARG A 90 -9.05 0.95 14.54
CA ARG A 90 -10.03 1.02 15.64
C ARG A 90 -10.47 -0.35 16.15
N GLY A 91 -10.47 -1.36 15.28
CA GLY A 91 -11.02 -2.68 15.56
C GLY A 91 -10.02 -3.72 16.04
N ILE A 92 -8.72 -3.51 15.83
CA ILE A 92 -7.65 -4.44 16.18
C ILE A 92 -6.77 -3.77 17.25
N PRO A 93 -6.52 -4.43 18.40
CA PRO A 93 -5.59 -3.93 19.40
C PRO A 93 -4.19 -3.70 18.82
N VAL A 94 -3.52 -2.64 19.27
CA VAL A 94 -2.18 -2.29 18.78
C VAL A 94 -1.18 -3.40 19.08
N GLU A 95 -1.31 -4.06 20.23
CA GLU A 95 -0.48 -5.18 20.66
C GLU A 95 -0.56 -6.38 19.70
N GLU A 96 -1.74 -6.65 19.13
CA GLU A 96 -1.91 -7.70 18.13
C GLU A 96 -1.23 -7.33 16.80
N LEU A 97 -1.28 -6.05 16.42
CA LEU A 97 -0.60 -5.57 15.21
C LEU A 97 0.91 -5.74 15.34
N TRP A 98 1.49 -5.44 16.51
CA TRP A 98 2.92 -5.63 16.76
C TRP A 98 3.40 -7.08 16.70
N GLN A 99 2.50 -8.06 16.82
CA GLN A 99 2.85 -9.48 16.62
C GLN A 99 3.19 -9.80 15.15
N ILE A 100 2.80 -8.94 14.20
CA ILE A 100 3.16 -9.08 12.79
C ILE A 100 4.63 -8.65 12.63
N PRO A 101 5.54 -9.57 12.25
CA PRO A 101 6.96 -9.24 12.16
C PRO A 101 7.23 -8.19 11.08
N LEU A 102 8.00 -7.16 11.41
CA LEU A 102 8.29 -6.05 10.50
C LEU A 102 8.90 -6.54 9.17
N GLU A 103 9.84 -7.49 9.23
CA GLU A 103 10.47 -8.09 8.05
C GLU A 103 9.45 -8.72 7.08
N GLN A 104 8.38 -9.32 7.59
CA GLN A 104 7.33 -9.88 6.73
C GLN A 104 6.53 -8.81 6.00
N VAL A 105 6.39 -7.64 6.63
CA VAL A 105 5.61 -6.53 6.08
C VAL A 105 6.45 -5.67 5.13
N LEU A 106 7.75 -5.57 5.37
CA LEU A 106 8.69 -4.92 4.45
C LEU A 106 8.90 -5.75 3.17
N ASN A 107 8.70 -7.08 3.23
CA ASN A 107 8.80 -7.95 2.08
C ASN A 107 7.46 -8.07 1.33
N LEU A 108 7.41 -7.51 0.12
CA LEU A 108 6.27 -7.66 -0.77
C LEU A 108 6.07 -9.13 -1.22
N PRO A 109 4.83 -9.66 -1.18
CA PRO A 109 4.56 -11.01 -1.64
C PRO A 109 4.84 -11.12 -3.15
N PRO A 110 5.73 -12.02 -3.60
CA PRO A 110 6.12 -12.13 -5.01
C PRO A 110 4.92 -12.35 -5.95
N LYS A 111 3.90 -13.05 -5.45
CA LYS A 111 2.66 -13.37 -6.20
C LYS A 111 1.80 -12.15 -6.52
N LEU A 112 1.97 -11.04 -5.81
CA LEU A 112 1.25 -9.79 -6.08
C LEU A 112 1.97 -8.90 -7.09
N LEU A 113 3.30 -9.01 -7.17
CA LEU A 113 4.14 -8.32 -8.15
C LEU A 113 3.96 -8.87 -9.57
N GLN A 114 3.78 -10.19 -9.72
CA GLN A 114 3.53 -10.85 -11.02
C GLN A 114 2.21 -10.45 -11.70
N ARG A 115 1.38 -9.62 -11.06
CA ARG A 115 0.11 -9.13 -11.62
C ARG A 115 0.16 -7.65 -11.99
N GLN A 116 1.28 -6.95 -11.89
CA GLN A 116 1.38 -5.67 -12.59
C GLN A 116 1.43 -5.94 -14.10
N PRO A 117 0.64 -5.25 -14.94
CA PRO A 117 0.94 -5.25 -16.36
C PRO A 117 2.33 -4.64 -16.51
N GLU A 118 3.22 -5.38 -17.16
CA GLU A 118 4.49 -4.85 -17.63
C GLU A 118 4.16 -3.60 -18.46
N THR A 119 4.44 -2.41 -17.93
CA THR A 119 4.63 -1.24 -18.77
C THR A 119 5.91 -1.51 -19.55
N THR A 120 5.75 -2.12 -20.72
CA THR A 120 6.78 -2.16 -21.75
C THR A 120 7.25 -0.72 -21.97
N PRO A 121 8.54 -0.40 -21.79
CA PRO A 121 9.05 0.89 -22.23
C PRO A 121 8.92 0.90 -23.76
N ALA A 122 8.08 1.80 -24.26
CA ALA A 122 8.05 2.11 -25.68
C ALA A 122 9.47 2.49 -26.11
N GLU A 123 10.01 1.71 -27.04
CA GLU A 123 11.28 1.93 -27.72
C GLU A 123 11.43 3.41 -28.10
N SER A 124 12.38 4.07 -27.46
CA SER A 124 13.01 5.26 -28.01
C SER A 124 13.90 4.80 -29.17
N GLN A 125 13.36 4.72 -30.37
CA GLN A 125 14.16 4.75 -31.60
C GLN A 125 13.91 6.05 -32.34
N GLN A 126 14.68 7.02 -31.88
CA GLN A 126 14.90 8.31 -32.49
C GLN A 126 15.60 8.12 -33.83
N ALA A 127 15.12 8.83 -34.84
CA ALA A 127 15.71 8.95 -36.16
C ALA A 127 17.19 9.36 -36.08
N ALA A 128 18.02 8.69 -36.87
CA ALA A 128 19.31 9.18 -37.32
C ALA A 128 19.45 8.83 -38.81
N ASP A 129 19.43 9.88 -39.62
CA ASP A 129 20.01 10.05 -40.95
C ASP A 129 20.25 8.82 -41.83
N ALA A 130 19.44 8.71 -42.88
CA ALA A 130 19.87 8.13 -44.13
C ALA A 130 20.49 9.24 -44.99
N GLU A 131 21.76 9.04 -45.32
CA GLU A 131 22.58 9.75 -46.30
C GLU A 131 21.95 9.78 -47.71
#